data_AF-A0A846A2G6-F1
#
_entry.id   AF-A0A846A2G6-F1
#
_cell.length_a   1.000
_cell.length_b   1.000
_cell.length_c   1.000
_cell.angle_alpha   90.00
_cell.angle_beta   90.00
_cell.angle_gamma   90.00
#
_symmetry.space_group_name_H-M   'P 1'
#
loop_
_entity.id
_entity.type
_entity.pdbx_description
1 polymer ?
#
loop_
_entity_poly.entity_id
_entity_poly.type
_entity_poly.pdbx_seq_one_letter_code
_entity_poly.pdbx_strand_id
1 'polypeptide(L)'
;ESDRVIFYYSGHGEYCQGDRHYLLMEDTVLNQLPQTSLPTEELVRPLNNEGVKIKQILYIIDTCYSGVGIVKDYAIALTSFLLKPI
;
A
#
# COMPACT_ATOMS: atom_id res chain seq x y z
N GLU A 1 19.58 -15.15 3.75
CA GLU A 1 18.38 -15.54 2.97
C GLU A 1 18.39 -14.85 1.61
N SER A 2 17.70 -15.43 0.60
CA SER A 2 17.60 -14.91 -0.77
C SER A 2 16.15 -14.62 -1.20
N ASP A 3 15.24 -14.65 -0.25
CA ASP A 3 13.80 -14.58 -0.51
C ASP A 3 13.43 -13.22 -1.07
N ARG A 4 12.57 -13.26 -2.10
CA ARG A 4 12.04 -12.10 -2.81
C ARG A 4 10.53 -12.15 -2.75
N VAL A 5 9.92 -11.04 -2.37
CA VAL A 5 8.46 -10.92 -2.28
C VAL A 5 7.99 -9.89 -3.27
N ILE A 6 6.93 -10.22 -4.01
CA ILE A 6 6.19 -9.26 -4.82
C ILE A 6 4.79 -9.20 -4.24
N PHE A 7 4.38 -8.02 -3.80
CA PHE A 7 3.02 -7.75 -3.40
C PHE A 7 2.34 -6.96 -4.52
N TYR A 8 1.24 -7.49 -5.05
CA TYR A 8 0.43 -6.82 -6.06
C TYR A 8 -0.99 -6.64 -5.52
N TYR A 9 -1.47 -5.41 -5.56
CA TYR A 9 -2.85 -5.07 -5.25
C TYR A 9 -3.40 -4.13 -6.31
N SER A 10 -4.60 -4.42 -6.79
CA SER A 10 -5.37 -3.58 -7.71
C SER A 10 -6.79 -3.44 -7.19
N GLY A 11 -7.30 -2.22 -7.14
CA GLY A 11 -8.62 -1.96 -6.59
C GLY A 11 -8.86 -0.49 -6.29
N HIS A 12 -9.79 -0.23 -5.38
CA HIS A 12 -10.09 1.12 -4.96
C HIS A 12 -9.11 1.58 -3.87
N GLY A 13 -8.68 2.83 -4.01
CA GLY A 13 -7.92 3.54 -3.00
C GLY A 13 -8.56 4.89 -2.76
N GLU A 14 -8.48 5.37 -1.52
CA GLU A 14 -8.94 6.69 -1.14
C GLU A 14 -7.85 7.44 -0.39
N TYR A 15 -7.74 8.73 -0.66
CA TYR A 15 -6.86 9.60 0.09
C TYR A 15 -7.67 10.46 1.05
N CYS A 16 -7.53 10.19 2.34
CA CYS A 16 -8.08 11.07 3.37
C CYS A 16 -7.18 12.30 3.49
N GLN A 17 -7.66 13.46 3.04
CA GLN A 17 -6.88 14.69 2.99
C GLN A 17 -6.32 15.05 4.37
N GLY A 18 -5.00 15.21 4.45
CA GLY A 18 -4.29 15.51 5.71
C GLY A 18 -3.93 14.28 6.57
N ASP A 19 -4.46 13.10 6.26
CA ASP A 19 -4.14 11.84 6.94
C ASP A 19 -3.26 10.97 6.05
N ARG A 20 -3.81 9.95 5.38
CA ARG A 20 -3.05 9.00 4.57
C ARG A 20 -3.90 8.32 3.49
N HIS A 21 -3.24 7.53 2.66
CA HIS A 21 -3.86 6.73 1.60
C HIS A 21 -4.30 5.36 2.16
N TYR A 22 -5.50 4.94 1.78
CA TYR A 22 -6.13 3.72 2.22
C TYR A 22 -6.46 2.83 1.02
N LEU A 23 -6.23 1.53 1.16
CA LEU A 23 -6.77 0.50 0.28
C LEU A 23 -8.18 0.15 0.77
N LEU A 24 -9.17 0.24 -0.11
CA LEU A 24 -10.55 -0.05 0.24
C LEU A 24 -10.82 -1.55 0.12
N MET A 25 -11.49 -2.09 1.13
CA MET A 25 -12.02 -3.44 1.16
C MET A 25 -13.47 -3.43 0.65
N GLU A 26 -14.03 -4.60 0.39
CA GLU A 26 -15.42 -4.74 -0.09
C GLU A 26 -16.44 -4.07 0.84
N ASP A 27 -16.19 -4.12 2.16
CA ASP A 27 -17.06 -3.61 3.23
C ASP A 27 -16.59 -2.26 3.80
N THR A 28 -15.66 -1.57 3.13
CA THR A 28 -15.19 -0.26 3.60
C THR A 28 -16.31 0.78 3.62
N VAL A 29 -16.40 1.51 4.74
CA VAL A 29 -17.33 2.63 4.91
C VAL A 29 -16.55 3.93 4.74
N LEU A 30 -16.87 4.71 3.69
CA LEU A 30 -16.09 5.90 3.28
C LEU A 30 -15.94 7.00 4.35
N ASN A 31 -16.86 7.08 5.32
CA ASN A 31 -16.77 8.03 6.44
C ASN A 31 -16.08 7.44 7.69
N GLN A 32 -15.60 6.21 7.62
CA GLN A 32 -14.90 5.47 8.69
C GLN A 32 -13.67 4.74 8.15
N LEU A 33 -12.93 5.39 7.23
CA LEU A 33 -11.75 4.80 6.58
C LEU A 33 -10.73 4.25 7.59
N PRO A 34 -10.36 4.95 8.68
CA PRO A 34 -9.36 4.42 9.61
C PRO A 34 -9.78 3.11 10.30
N GLN A 35 -11.07 2.81 10.38
CA GLN A 35 -11.62 1.64 11.08
C GLN A 35 -12.02 0.50 10.14
N THR A 36 -12.31 0.80 8.87
CA THR A 36 -12.94 -0.13 7.92
C THR A 36 -12.13 -0.34 6.64
N SER A 37 -10.93 0.21 6.56
CA SER A 37 -10.04 0.08 5.40
C SER A 37 -8.58 -0.13 5.86
N LEU A 38 -7.69 -0.43 4.92
CA LEU A 38 -6.29 -0.71 5.22
C LEU A 38 -5.40 0.49 4.85
N PRO A 39 -4.78 1.19 5.81
CA PRO A 39 -3.80 2.22 5.47
C PRO A 39 -2.62 1.60 4.72
N THR A 40 -2.20 2.23 3.63
CA THR A 40 -1.15 1.66 2.75
C THR A 40 0.19 1.51 3.46
N GLU A 41 0.52 2.43 4.35
CA GLU A 41 1.73 2.37 5.19
C GLU A 41 1.79 1.11 6.08
N GLU A 42 0.64 0.54 6.47
CA GLU A 42 0.60 -0.64 7.32
C GLU A 42 1.13 -1.90 6.61
N LEU A 43 1.18 -1.89 5.27
CA LEU A 43 1.70 -3.00 4.48
C LEU A 43 3.19 -3.29 4.73
N VAL A 44 3.94 -2.32 5.26
CA VAL A 44 5.37 -2.48 5.56
C VAL A 44 5.61 -3.11 6.94
N ARG A 45 4.63 -3.05 7.85
CA ARG A 45 4.79 -3.53 9.24
C ARG A 45 5.16 -5.02 9.33
N PRO A 46 4.58 -5.95 8.55
CA PRO A 46 4.95 -7.35 8.61
C PRO A 46 6.43 -7.62 8.30
N LEU A 47 7.08 -6.74 7.53
CA LEU A 47 8.51 -6.88 7.20
C LEU A 47 9.43 -6.53 8.37
N ASN A 48 8.94 -5.72 9.32
CA ASN A 48 9.73 -5.27 10.47
C ASN A 48 9.74 -6.28 11.63
N ASN A 49 9.16 -7.47 11.44
CA ASN A 49 9.15 -8.52 12.44
C ASN A 49 10.50 -9.27 12.45
N GLU A 50 11.10 -9.48 13.63
CA GLU A 50 12.45 -10.05 13.80
C GLU A 50 12.62 -11.44 13.16
N GLY A 51 11.54 -12.20 12.99
CA GLY A 51 11.54 -13.50 12.31
C GLY A 51 11.52 -13.43 10.77
N VAL A 52 11.26 -12.26 10.20
CA VAL A 52 11.09 -12.08 8.75
C VAL A 52 12.41 -11.63 8.14
N LYS A 53 12.97 -12.46 7.26
CA LYS A 53 14.26 -12.22 6.60
C LYS A 53 14.12 -12.21 5.09
N ILE A 54 13.58 -11.10 4.58
CA ILE A 54 13.37 -10.88 3.15
C ILE A 54 14.51 -10.03 2.60
N LYS A 55 15.14 -10.47 1.50
CA LYS A 55 16.24 -9.74 0.87
C LYS A 55 15.74 -8.58 0.00
N GLN A 56 14.59 -8.77 -0.65
CA GLN A 56 13.99 -7.77 -1.53
C GLN A 56 12.47 -7.90 -1.50
N ILE A 57 11.79 -6.77 -1.42
CA ILE A 57 10.36 -6.68 -1.64
C ILE A 57 10.04 -5.61 -2.69
N LEU A 58 9.04 -5.88 -3.52
CA LEU A 58 8.45 -4.95 -4.45
C LEU A 58 6.94 -4.89 -4.17
N TYR A 59 6.41 -3.70 -3.87
CA TYR A 59 4.97 -3.47 -3.87
C TYR A 59 4.54 -2.83 -5.18
N ILE A 60 3.44 -3.32 -5.73
CA ILE A 60 2.76 -2.76 -6.89
C ILE A 60 1.33 -2.49 -6.43
N ILE A 61 0.98 -1.21 -6.32
CA ILE A 61 -0.32 -0.75 -5.82
C ILE A 61 -0.96 0.05 -6.95
N ASP A 62 -1.98 -0.54 -7.57
CA ASP A 62 -2.75 0.01 -8.67
C ASP A 62 -4.11 0.48 -8.15
N THR A 63 -4.10 1.67 -7.55
CA THR A 63 -5.29 2.33 -7.00
C THR A 63 -5.30 3.82 -7.31
N CYS A 64 -6.49 4.43 -7.27
CA CYS A 64 -6.63 5.88 -7.19
C CYS A 64 -5.79 6.41 -6.02
N TYR A 65 -5.10 7.53 -6.22
CA TYR A 65 -4.26 8.19 -5.21
C TYR A 65 -3.10 7.35 -4.64
N SER A 66 -2.77 6.19 -5.22
CA SER A 66 -1.62 5.35 -4.83
C SER A 66 -0.32 6.14 -4.71
N GLY A 67 -0.10 7.13 -5.57
CA GLY A 67 1.04 8.05 -5.52
C GLY A 67 1.19 8.80 -4.18
N VAL A 68 0.08 9.17 -3.51
CA VAL A 68 0.13 9.89 -2.23
C VAL A 68 0.55 8.98 -1.08
N GLY A 69 0.16 7.70 -1.12
CA GLY A 69 0.57 6.70 -0.13
C GLY A 69 2.08 6.40 -0.15
N ILE A 70 2.72 6.59 -1.31
CA ILE A 70 4.14 6.24 -1.52
C ILE A 70 5.10 7.33 -0.99
N VAL A 71 4.71 8.60 -1.00
CA VAL A 71 5.63 9.72 -0.67
C VAL A 71 5.93 9.83 0.84
N LYS A 72 5.09 9.26 1.70
CA LYS A 72 5.21 9.45 3.16
C LYS A 72 6.13 8.45 3.86
N ASP A 73 6.31 7.23 3.35
CA ASP A 73 6.98 6.17 4.10
C ASP A 73 8.00 5.36 3.28
N TYR A 74 9.28 5.65 3.54
CA TYR A 74 10.49 4.88 3.23
C TYR A 74 10.94 4.76 1.77
N ALA A 75 12.27 4.84 1.58
CA ALA A 75 12.98 4.57 0.32
C ALA A 75 12.98 3.06 0.01
N ILE A 76 11.81 2.51 -0.31
CA ILE A 76 11.66 1.21 -0.97
C ILE A 76 11.58 1.50 -2.47
N ALA A 77 12.36 0.78 -3.28
CA ALA A 77 12.29 0.90 -4.74
C ALA A 77 10.93 0.36 -5.24
N LEU A 78 9.95 1.26 -5.31
CA LEU A 78 8.58 0.99 -5.76
C LEU A 78 8.43 1.51 -7.18
N THR A 79 8.25 0.58 -8.14
CA THR A 79 7.87 0.94 -9.50
C THR A 79 6.35 1.05 -9.54
N SER A 80 5.83 2.28 -9.42
CA SER A 80 4.41 2.54 -9.68
C SER A 80 4.17 2.52 -11.19
N PHE A 81 3.39 1.54 -11.67
CA PHE A 81 2.77 1.63 -12.98
C PHE A 81 1.42 2.33 -12.79
N LEU A 82 1.37 3.62 -13.08
CA LEU A 82 0.10 4.33 -13.29
C LEU A 82 -0.50 3.82 -14.59
N LEU A 83 -1.29 2.74 -14.52
CA LEU A 83 -2.17 2.38 -15.62
C LEU A 83 -3.29 3.43 -15.63
N LYS A 84 -3.23 4.34 -16.60
CA LYS A 84 -4.33 5.25 -16.90
C LYS A 84 -5.60 4.42 -17.12
N PRO A 85 -6.76 4.83 -16.57
CA PRO A 85 -8.03 4.16 -16.87
C PRO A 85 -8.29 4.21 -18.38
N ILE A 86 -8.70 3.06 -18.93
CA ILE A 86 -9.24 2.94 -20.30
C ILE A 86 -10.65 3.54 -20.32
#